data_AF-A0A535NU12-F1
#
_entry.id   AF-A0A535NU12-F1
#
_cell.length_a   1.000
_cell.length_b   1.000
_cell.length_c   1.000
_cell.angle_alpha   90.00
_cell.angle_beta   90.00
_cell.angle_gamma   90.00
#
_symmetry.space_group_name_H-M   'P 1'
#
loop_
_entity.id
_entity.type
_entity.pdbx_description
1 polymer ?
#
loop_
_entity_poly.entity_id
_entity_poly.type
_entity_poly.pdbx_seq_one_letter_code
_entity_poly.pdbx_strand_id
1 'polypeptide(L)'
;MLRVHFLKVREDRVERLRWWMAQLNQRQEEVRQTFAQETVRHEIAYLLEARDGPMLVYIVEANDVEQASRAYQSSTLPIDLEHRQVMQDVSAGPAAVEMLYECRMPEDPKIGT
;
A
#
# COMPACT_ATOMS: atom_id res chain seq x y z
N MET A 1 -11.12 -7.54 0.51
CA MET A 1 -9.94 -8.42 0.26
C MET A 1 -8.71 -7.80 0.88
N LEU A 2 -7.95 -8.57 1.66
CA LEU A 2 -6.68 -8.14 2.23
C LEU A 2 -5.54 -8.48 1.26
N ARG A 3 -4.56 -7.58 1.14
CA ARG A 3 -3.32 -7.77 0.40
C ARG A 3 -2.15 -7.27 1.22
N VAL A 4 -1.01 -7.91 1.02
CA VAL A 4 0.26 -7.48 1.62
C VAL A 4 1.28 -7.31 0.50
N HIS A 5 1.96 -6.16 0.48
CA HIS A 5 3.05 -5.87 -0.46
C HIS A 5 4.34 -5.69 0.31
N PHE A 6 5.41 -6.30 -0.19
CA PHE A 6 6.75 -6.23 0.40
C PHE A 6 7.71 -5.61 -0.61
N LEU A 7 8.37 -4.53 -0.21
CA LEU A 7 9.29 -3.76 -1.04
C LEU A 7 10.62 -3.63 -0.32
N LYS A 8 11.73 -4.02 -0.96
CA LYS A 8 13.05 -3.69 -0.42
C LYS A 8 13.26 -2.18 -0.55
N VAL A 9 13.78 -1.57 0.49
CA VAL A 9 14.04 -0.13 0.54
C VAL A 9 15.55 0.07 0.44
N ARG A 10 15.97 1.08 -0.30
CA ARG A 10 17.38 1.47 -0.30
C ARG A 10 17.76 2.06 1.06
N GLU A 11 18.87 1.61 1.63
CA GLU A 11 19.33 2.07 2.95
C GLU A 11 19.52 3.59 3.02
N ASP A 12 20.07 4.19 1.96
CA ASP A 12 20.31 5.63 1.84
C ASP A 12 19.02 6.46 1.64
N ARG A 13 17.86 5.81 1.53
CA ARG A 13 16.55 6.43 1.31
C ARG A 13 15.53 6.18 2.42
N VAL A 14 15.92 5.51 3.50
CA VAL A 14 15.01 5.24 4.64
C VAL A 14 14.40 6.52 5.21
N GLU A 15 15.20 7.57 5.41
CA GLU A 15 14.69 8.83 5.95
C GLU A 15 13.73 9.54 4.98
N ARG A 16 13.96 9.39 3.67
CA ARG A 16 13.03 9.89 2.64
C ARG A 16 11.68 9.17 2.73
N LEU A 17 11.69 7.86 2.93
CA LEU A 17 10.49 7.06 3.15
C LEU A 17 9.75 7.47 4.44
N ARG A 18 10.47 7.58 5.57
CA ARG A 18 9.88 8.00 6.86
C ARG A 18 9.22 9.37 6.76
N TRP A 19 9.91 10.32 6.13
CA TRP A 19 9.37 11.66 5.88
C TRP A 19 8.07 11.59 5.07
N TRP A 20 8.03 10.78 4.01
CA TRP A 20 6.83 10.65 3.19
C TRP A 20 5.66 10.01 3.95
N MET A 21 5.89 8.96 4.72
CA MET A 21 4.85 8.37 5.57
C MET A 21 4.29 9.39 6.59
N ALA A 22 5.14 10.27 7.12
CA ALA A 22 4.70 11.36 7.98
C ALA A 22 3.83 12.39 7.21
N GLN A 23 4.13 12.67 5.95
CA GLN A 23 3.28 13.52 5.09
C GLN A 23 1.92 12.89 4.83
N LEU A 24 1.85 11.59 4.52
CA LEU A 24 0.57 10.88 4.34
C LEU A 24 -0.29 10.95 5.61
N ASN A 25 0.33 10.81 6.79
CA ASN A 25 -0.36 10.97 8.08
C ASN A 25 -0.90 12.40 8.32
N GLN A 26 -0.28 13.42 7.75
CA GLN A 26 -0.76 14.80 7.86
C GLN A 26 -1.82 15.14 6.79
N ARG A 27 -1.73 14.50 5.62
CA ARG A 27 -2.60 14.72 4.45
C ARG A 27 -3.71 13.67 4.34
N GLN A 28 -4.22 13.17 5.46
CA GLN A 28 -5.19 12.07 5.46
C GLN A 28 -6.45 12.34 4.66
N GLU A 29 -6.86 13.60 4.48
CA GLU A 29 -8.03 13.91 3.65
C GLU A 29 -7.78 13.61 2.18
N GLU A 30 -6.61 13.99 1.65
CA GLU A 30 -6.22 13.63 0.28
C GLU A 30 -6.08 12.10 0.14
N VAL A 31 -5.49 11.42 1.13
CA VAL A 31 -5.39 9.95 1.14
C VAL A 31 -6.78 9.29 1.12
N ARG A 32 -7.76 9.81 1.86
CA ARG A 32 -9.13 9.27 1.82
C ARG A 32 -9.79 9.47 0.46
N GLN A 33 -9.45 10.53 -0.27
CA GLN A 33 -9.94 10.75 -1.64
C GLN A 33 -9.39 9.70 -2.60
N THR A 34 -8.12 9.31 -2.48
CA THR A 34 -7.54 8.22 -3.28
C THR A 34 -8.21 6.90 -2.92
N PHE A 35 -8.35 6.60 -1.62
CA PHE A 35 -8.97 5.35 -1.15
C PHE A 35 -10.41 5.18 -1.63
N ALA A 36 -11.18 6.26 -1.68
CA ALA A 36 -12.54 6.23 -2.19
C ALA A 36 -12.59 5.84 -3.69
N GLN A 37 -11.64 6.31 -4.49
CA GLN A 37 -11.53 5.95 -5.92
C GLN A 37 -11.03 4.52 -6.13
N GLU A 38 -10.18 4.04 -5.21
CA GLU A 38 -9.53 2.74 -5.28
C GLU A 38 -10.31 1.61 -4.58
N THR A 39 -11.39 1.93 -3.88
CA THR A 39 -12.15 1.01 -3.01
C THR A 39 -11.37 0.48 -1.80
N VAL A 40 -10.29 1.15 -1.44
CA VAL A 40 -9.49 0.86 -0.24
C VAL A 40 -10.28 1.28 0.99
N ARG A 41 -10.37 0.39 1.97
CA ARG A 41 -11.02 0.63 3.27
C ARG A 41 -10.00 0.95 4.36
N HIS A 42 -8.84 0.33 4.29
CA HIS A 42 -7.81 0.46 5.31
C HIS A 42 -6.45 0.14 4.71
N GLU A 43 -5.45 0.93 5.08
CA GLU A 43 -4.05 0.70 4.73
C GLU A 43 -3.17 0.89 5.96
N ILE A 44 -2.20 0.00 6.14
CA ILE A 44 -1.16 0.10 7.17
C ILE A 44 0.19 -0.12 6.51
N ALA A 45 1.17 0.72 6.87
CA ALA A 45 2.55 0.58 6.42
C ALA A 45 3.50 0.35 7.60
N TYR A 46 4.37 -0.65 7.47
CA TYR A 46 5.46 -0.92 8.41
C TYR A 46 6.81 -0.80 7.71
N LEU A 47 7.79 -0.23 8.39
CA LEU A 47 9.19 -0.35 8.02
C LEU A 47 9.83 -1.42 8.90
N LEU A 48 10.22 -2.53 8.28
CA LEU A 48 10.90 -3.65 8.90
C LEU A 48 12.40 -3.55 8.66
N GLU A 49 13.20 -3.60 9.71
CA GLU A 49 14.66 -3.71 9.61
C GLU A 49 15.03 -5.20 9.55
N ALA A 50 15.19 -5.73 8.34
CA ALA A 50 15.63 -7.11 8.14
C ALA A 50 17.16 -7.19 8.06
N ARG A 51 17.70 -8.40 8.20
CA ARG A 51 19.15 -8.65 8.10
C ARG A 51 19.74 -8.20 6.76
N ASP A 52 18.97 -8.34 5.68
CA ASP A 52 19.40 -8.02 4.31
C ASP A 52 19.02 -6.60 3.89
N GLY A 53 18.67 -5.74 4.86
CA GLY A 53 18.32 -4.34 4.66
C GLY A 53 16.87 -4.00 5.03
N PRO A 54 16.50 -2.71 4.96
CA PRO A 54 15.18 -2.23 5.31
C PRO A 54 14.13 -2.67 4.28
N MET A 55 12.92 -2.97 4.76
CA MET A 55 11.80 -3.43 3.95
C MET A 55 10.53 -2.68 4.34
N LEU A 56 9.83 -2.15 3.33
CA LEU A 56 8.51 -1.57 3.50
C LEU A 56 7.47 -2.67 3.29
N VAL A 57 6.55 -2.79 4.24
CA VAL A 57 5.43 -3.74 4.22
C VAL A 57 4.13 -2.94 4.23
N TYR A 58 3.36 -3.02 3.14
CA TYR A 58 2.02 -2.46 3.05
C TYR A 58 0.98 -3.55 3.26
N ILE A 59 -0.03 -3.26 4.06
CA ILE A 59 -1.22 -4.09 4.24
C ILE A 59 -2.42 -3.26 3.78
N VAL A 60 -3.10 -3.71 2.73
CA VAL A 60 -4.21 -3.00 2.11
C VAL A 60 -5.45 -3.87 2.16
N GLU A 61 -6.54 -3.33 2.69
CA GLU A 61 -7.87 -3.91 2.56
C GLU A 61 -8.65 -3.12 1.51
N ALA A 62 -9.05 -3.78 0.41
CA ALA A 62 -9.85 -3.17 -0.66
C ALA A 62 -11.01 -4.08 -1.05
N ASN A 63 -12.13 -3.54 -1.53
CA ASN A 63 -13.24 -4.36 -2.04
C ASN A 63 -12.81 -5.13 -3.29
N ASP A 64 -12.15 -4.44 -4.22
CA ASP A 64 -11.57 -5.02 -5.43
C ASP A 64 -10.13 -4.50 -5.59
N VAL A 65 -9.17 -5.39 -5.35
CA VAL A 65 -7.74 -5.07 -5.43
C VAL A 65 -7.30 -4.73 -6.85
N GLU A 66 -7.90 -5.38 -7.85
CA GLU A 66 -7.52 -5.11 -9.24
C GLU A 66 -8.05 -3.74 -9.67
N GLN A 67 -9.27 -3.39 -9.26
CA GLN A 67 -9.81 -2.05 -9.45
C GLN A 67 -8.94 -1.02 -8.73
N ALA A 68 -8.57 -1.26 -7.46
CA ALA A 68 -7.68 -0.39 -6.70
C ALA A 68 -6.38 -0.12 -7.45
N SER A 69 -5.72 -1.19 -7.92
CA SER A 69 -4.47 -1.09 -8.67
C SER A 69 -4.65 -0.29 -9.96
N ARG A 70 -5.75 -0.47 -10.71
CA ARG A 70 -6.02 0.28 -11.94
C ARG A 70 -6.28 1.76 -11.65
N ALA A 71 -7.11 2.04 -10.65
CA ALA A 71 -7.45 3.39 -10.23
C ALA A 71 -6.18 4.16 -9.82
N TYR A 72 -5.36 3.58 -8.94
CA TYR A 72 -4.07 4.15 -8.53
C TYR A 72 -3.13 4.45 -9.71
N GLN A 73 -2.98 3.50 -10.64
CA GLN A 73 -2.12 3.67 -11.82
C GLN A 73 -2.60 4.79 -12.74
N SER A 74 -3.92 4.97 -12.86
CA SER A 74 -4.54 6.01 -13.69
C SER A 74 -4.77 7.33 -12.95
N SER A 75 -4.53 7.39 -11.64
CA SER A 75 -4.85 8.54 -10.82
C SER A 75 -4.06 9.77 -11.24
N THR A 76 -4.77 10.90 -11.29
CA THR A 76 -4.22 12.24 -11.52
C THR A 76 -4.16 13.07 -10.24
N LEU A 77 -4.54 12.50 -9.10
CA LEU A 77 -4.45 13.19 -7.81
C LEU A 77 -2.98 13.49 -7.49
N PRO A 78 -2.66 14.73 -7.03
CA PRO A 78 -1.29 15.11 -6.73
C PRO A 78 -0.60 14.14 -5.75
N ILE A 79 -1.30 13.73 -4.71
CA ILE A 79 -0.77 12.81 -3.69
C ILE A 79 -0.37 11.44 -4.26
N ASP A 80 -1.10 10.91 -5.25
CA ASP A 80 -0.76 9.62 -5.90
C ASP A 80 0.43 9.74 -6.84
N LEU A 81 0.54 10.89 -7.53
CA LEU A 81 1.70 11.20 -8.37
C LEU A 81 2.97 11.33 -7.52
N GLU A 82 2.90 12.09 -6.43
CA GLU A 82 3.98 12.22 -5.45
C GLU A 82 4.32 10.86 -4.82
N HIS A 83 3.31 10.08 -4.45
CA HIS A 83 3.49 8.75 -3.85
C HIS A 83 4.27 7.84 -4.80
N ARG A 84 3.88 7.76 -6.07
CA ARG A 84 4.59 6.95 -7.08
C ARG A 84 6.04 7.38 -7.23
N GLN A 85 6.31 8.68 -7.27
CA GLN A 85 7.66 9.20 -7.37
C GLN A 85 8.51 8.81 -6.15
N VAL A 86 7.96 8.93 -4.94
CA VAL A 86 8.66 8.50 -3.71
C VAL A 86 8.89 7.00 -3.73
N MET A 87 7.89 6.19 -4.07
CA MET A 87 8.05 4.72 -4.12
C MET A 87 9.11 4.30 -5.13
N GLN A 88 9.19 4.98 -6.29
CA GLN A 88 10.25 4.74 -7.28
C GLN A 88 11.65 5.12 -6.75
N ASP A 89 11.79 6.25 -6.06
CA ASP A 89 13.08 6.71 -5.52
C ASP A 89 13.58 5.83 -4.36
N VAL A 90 12.69 5.37 -3.48
CA VAL A 90 13.08 4.58 -2.29
C VAL A 90 13.25 3.09 -2.59
N SER A 91 12.73 2.58 -3.70
CA SER A 91 12.72 1.15 -4.01
C SER A 91 14.11 0.62 -4.35
N ALA A 92 14.46 -0.52 -3.74
CA ALA A 92 15.57 -1.40 -4.13
C ALA A 92 15.07 -2.66 -4.87
N GLY A 93 13.80 -2.66 -5.32
CA GLY A 93 13.15 -3.77 -5.99
C GLY A 93 12.23 -4.62 -5.09
N PRO A 94 11.58 -5.65 -5.66
CA PRO A 94 10.65 -6.49 -4.92
C PRO A 94 11.36 -7.37 -3.89
N ALA A 95 10.67 -7.65 -2.78
CA ALA A 95 11.09 -8.71 -1.87
C ALA A 95 10.55 -10.07 -2.35
N ALA A 96 11.39 -11.11 -2.27
CA ALA A 96 10.93 -12.48 -2.49
C ALA A 96 10.19 -12.95 -1.24
N VAL A 97 8.88 -13.15 -1.37
CA VAL A 97 8.01 -13.58 -0.27
C VAL A 97 7.11 -14.73 -0.73
N GLU A 98 6.85 -15.66 0.17
CA GLU A 98 5.93 -16.77 -0.04
C GLU A 98 4.75 -16.63 0.92
N MET A 99 3.52 -16.65 0.38
CA MET A 99 2.33 -16.71 1.20
C MET A 99 2.09 -18.15 1.62
N LEU A 100 2.30 -18.44 2.90
CA LEU A 100 2.15 -19.81 3.43
C LEU A 100 0.71 -20.16 3.81
N TYR A 101 -0.11 -19.16 4.17
CA TYR A 101 -1.47 -19.39 4.67
C TYR A 101 -2.37 -18.18 4.42
N GLU A 102 -3.60 -18.43 3.98
CA GLU A 102 -4.69 -17.47 3.95
C GLU A 102 -5.99 -18.18 4.35
N CYS A 103 -6.76 -17.57 5.23
CA CYS A 103 -8.09 -18.05 5.60
C CYS A 103 -9.07 -16.89 5.56
N ARG A 104 -10.18 -17.09 4.84
CA ARG A 104 -11.25 -16.11 4.69
C ARG A 104 -12.57 -16.79 5.02
N MET A 105 -13.43 -16.07 5.74
CA MET A 105 -14.83 -16.46 5.82
C MET A 105 -15.47 -16.32 4.44
N PRO A 106 -16.36 -17.24 4.03
CA PRO A 106 -17.21 -17.03 2.87
C PRO A 106 -18.01 -15.73 3.04
N GLU A 107 -18.22 -14.98 1.96
CA GLU A 107 -19.18 -13.87 2.00
C GLU A 107 -20.57 -14.44 2.34
N ASP A 108 -21.29 -13.80 3.27
CA ASP A 108 -22.67 -14.19 3.56
C ASP A 108 -23.45 -14.18 2.24
N PRO A 109 -24.13 -15.28 1.87
CA PRO A 109 -25.00 -15.25 0.72
C PRO A 109 -26.04 -14.17 0.99
N LYS A 110 -26.02 -13.10 0.19
CA LYS A 110 -27.02 -12.04 0.25
C LYS A 110 -28.38 -12.71 0.23
N ILE A 111 -29.07 -12.71 1.37
CA ILE A 111 -30.48 -13.08 1.41
C ILE A 111 -31.16 -11.98 0.60
N GLY A 112 -31.58 -12.32 -0.62
CA GLY A 112 -32.27 -11.39 -1.49
C GLY A 112 -33.49 -10.83 -0.76
N THR A 113 -33.51 -9.51 -0.59
CA THR A 113 -34.70 -8.73 -0.26
C THR A 113 -35.12 -7.95 -1.49
#